data_AF-A0A6B0WAM1-F1
#
_entry.id   AF-A0A6B0WAM1-F1
#
_cell.length_a   1.000
_cell.length_b   1.000
_cell.length_c   1.000
_cell.angle_alpha   90.00
_cell.angle_beta   90.00
_cell.angle_gamma   90.00
#
_symmetry.space_group_name_H-M   'P 1'
#
loop_
_entity.id
_entity.type
_entity.pdbx_description
1 polymer ?
#
loop_
_entity_poly.entity_id
_entity_poly.type
_entity_poly.pdbx_seq_one_letter_code
_entity_poly.pdbx_strand_id
1 'polypeptide(L)' 'DHAESVPARRGARSGDGFRLALDRPVRAAAPGQAVVLYRPTPGDGDEVVGGGVIERGARAAF' A
#
# COMPACT_ATOMS: atom_id res chain seq x y z
N ASP A 1 10.70 8.32 9.39
CA ASP A 1 9.49 9.07 9.04
C ASP A 1 8.79 8.37 7.89
N HIS A 2 7.46 8.31 7.89
CA HIS A 2 6.64 7.62 6.89
C HIS A 2 5.60 8.57 6.29
N ALA A 3 5.21 8.32 5.05
CA ALA A 3 4.11 9.05 4.43
C ALA A 3 2.79 8.78 5.17
N GLU A 4 1.83 9.70 5.02
CA GLU A 4 0.47 9.50 5.51
C GLU A 4 -0.15 8.21 4.92
N SER A 5 -0.79 7.42 5.77
CA SER A 5 -1.53 6.22 5.37
C SER A 5 -2.69 6.58 4.46
N VAL A 6 -2.92 5.76 3.43
CA VAL A 6 -4.04 5.94 2.50
C VAL A 6 -4.87 4.65 2.44
N PRO A 7 -6.21 4.74 2.41
CA PRO A 7 -7.03 3.59 2.11
C PRO A 7 -6.62 2.96 0.77
N ALA A 8 -6.58 1.63 0.76
CA ALA A 8 -6.17 0.86 -0.40
C ALA A 8 -6.93 -0.47 -0.46
N ARG A 9 -7.15 -0.94 -1.68
CA ARG A 9 -7.67 -2.29 -1.95
C ARG A 9 -6.56 -3.16 -2.50
N ARG A 10 -6.42 -4.37 -1.93
CA ARG A 10 -5.54 -5.39 -2.47
C ARG A 10 -6.15 -5.95 -3.76
N GLY A 11 -5.43 -5.81 -4.87
CA GLY A 11 -5.74 -6.46 -6.14
C GLY A 11 -5.29 -7.93 -6.17
N ALA A 12 -5.36 -8.53 -7.36
CA ALA A 12 -4.92 -9.92 -7.54
C ALA A 12 -3.43 -10.09 -7.18
N ARG A 13 -3.11 -11.25 -6.59
CA ARG A 13 -1.73 -11.71 -6.41
C ARG A 13 -1.13 -12.04 -7.77
N SER A 14 0.14 -11.71 -7.99
CA SER A 14 0.87 -12.00 -9.22
C SER A 14 2.26 -12.48 -8.85
N GLY A 15 2.55 -13.77 -9.10
CA GLY A 15 3.78 -14.40 -8.61
C GLY A 15 3.88 -14.24 -7.09
N ASP A 16 5.03 -13.81 -6.60
CA ASP A 16 5.30 -13.60 -5.17
C ASP A 16 4.82 -12.23 -4.64
N GLY A 17 4.33 -11.36 -5.52
CA GLY A 17 3.83 -10.03 -5.18
C GLY A 17 2.31 -9.90 -5.23
N PHE A 18 1.82 -8.71 -4.88
CA PHE A 18 0.43 -8.31 -5.03
C PHE A 18 0.36 -6.86 -5.51
N ARG A 19 -0.76 -6.51 -6.14
CA ARG A 19 -1.04 -5.11 -6.49
C ARG A 19 -1.86 -4.43 -5.39
N LEU A 20 -1.58 -3.15 -5.15
CA LEU A 20 -2.40 -2.28 -4.32
C LEU A 20 -3.01 -1.19 -5.19
N ALA A 21 -4.32 -1.06 -5.14
CA ALA A 21 -5.04 0.09 -5.68
C ALA A 21 -5.26 1.08 -4.54
N LEU A 22 -4.61 2.24 -4.61
CA LEU A 22 -4.77 3.32 -3.63
C LEU A 22 -6.03 4.13 -3.98
N ASP A 23 -6.83 4.49 -2.99
CA ASP A 23 -8.08 5.24 -3.22
C ASP A 23 -7.84 6.69 -3.65
N ARG A 24 -6.63 7.20 -3.40
CA ARG A 24 -6.18 8.50 -3.90
C ARG A 24 -4.75 8.43 -4.41
N PRO A 25 -4.36 9.30 -5.36
CA PRO A 25 -2.97 9.38 -5.81
C PRO A 25 -2.02 9.69 -4.65
N VAL A 26 -0.94 8.93 -4.56
CA VAL A 26 0.20 9.19 -3.67
C VAL A 26 1.38 9.64 -4.53
N ARG A 27 2.07 10.70 -4.09
CA ARG A 27 3.25 11.21 -4.79
C ARG A 27 4.46 10.37 -4.45
N ALA A 28 5.33 10.17 -5.44
CA ALA A 28 6.66 9.59 -5.26
C ALA A 28 6.69 8.19 -4.60
N ALA A 29 5.70 7.32 -4.87
CA ALA A 29 5.80 5.90 -4.55
C ALA A 29 6.92 5.26 -5.38
N ALA A 30 8.09 5.06 -4.76
CA ALA A 30 9.31 4.70 -5.47
C ALA A 30 9.70 3.23 -5.23
N PRO A 31 10.22 2.54 -6.26
CA PRO A 31 10.80 1.23 -6.10
C PRO A 31 11.90 1.20 -5.02
N GLY A 32 11.95 0.12 -4.24
CA GLY A 32 12.90 -0.05 -3.14
C GLY A 32 12.44 0.53 -1.80
N GLN A 33 11.39 1.36 -1.77
CA GLN A 33 10.79 1.81 -0.51
C GLN A 33 9.94 0.70 0.12
N ALA A 34 9.87 0.69 1.45
CA ALA A 34 8.97 -0.20 2.17
C ALA A 34 7.51 0.28 2.08
N VAL A 35 6.59 -0.68 1.97
CA VAL A 35 5.15 -0.47 2.20
C VAL A 35 4.74 -1.23 3.45
N VAL A 36 3.93 -0.59 4.29
CA VAL A 36 3.34 -1.21 5.48
C VAL A 36 1.83 -1.23 5.30
N LEU A 37 1.21 -2.37 5.60
CA LEU A 37 -0.23 -2.54 5.53
C LEU A 37 -0.81 -2.52 6.93
N TYR A 38 -1.77 -1.63 7.10
CA TYR A 38 -2.50 -1.47 8.34
C TYR A 38 -3.94 -1.94 8.17
N ARG A 39 -4.49 -2.55 9.21
CA ARG A 39 -5.92 -2.82 9.35
C ARG A 39 -6.45 -1.94 10.49
N PRO A 40 -7.41 -1.05 10.22
CA PRO A 40 -8.08 -0.32 11.30
C PRO A 40 -8.83 -1.28 12.22
N THR A 41 -8.53 -1.19 13.52
CA THR A 41 -9.22 -1.95 14.57
C THR A 41 -10.04 -0.96 15.39
N PRO A 42 -11.39 -1.01 15.32
CA PRO A 42 -12.24 -0.09 16.07
C PRO A 42 -11.95 -0.15 17.57
N GLY A 43 -11.56 0.98 18.15
CA GLY A 43 -11.24 1.10 19.59
C GLY A 43 -9.76 0.90 19.96
N ASP A 44 -8.96 0.24 19.10
CA ASP A 44 -7.58 -0.16 19.42
C ASP A 44 -6.53 0.36 18.41
N GLY A 45 -6.90 1.32 17.58
CA GLY A 45 -6.01 1.91 16.58
C GLY A 45 -5.74 0.99 15.39
N ASP A 46 -4.61 1.19 14.70
CA ASP A 46 -4.27 0.47 13.47
C ASP A 46 -3.30 -0.69 13.76
N GLU A 47 -3.68 -1.91 13.37
CA GLU A 47 -2.84 -3.10 13.47
C GLU A 47 -1.98 -3.27 12.21
N VAL A 48 -0.69 -3.55 12.35
CA VAL A 48 0.17 -3.94 11.23
C VAL A 48 -0.16 -5.37 10.82
N VAL A 49 -0.68 -5.55 9.61
CA VAL A 49 -1.08 -6.86 9.06
C VAL A 49 -0.11 -7.40 8.01
N GLY A 50 0.92 -6.63 7.68
CA GLY A 50 1.98 -7.05 6.77
C GLY A 50 2.72 -5.87 6.15
N GLY A 51 3.56 -6.19 5.18
CA GLY A 51 4.35 -5.20 4.45
C GLY A 51 5.16 -5.84 3.33
N GLY A 52 5.97 -5.03 2.66
CA GLY A 52 6.84 -5.48 1.59
C GLY A 52 7.68 -4.35 1.04
N VAL A 53 8.33 -4.61 -0.10
CA VAL A 53 9.08 -3.60 -0.85
C VAL A 53 8.29 -3.23 -2.09
N ILE A 54 8.14 -1.93 -2.35
CA ILE A 54 7.53 -1.43 -3.57
C ILE A 54 8.46 -1.80 -4.73
N GLU A 55 7.95 -2.56 -5.69
CA GLU A 55 8.70 -2.88 -6.92
C GLU A 55 8.40 -1.87 -8.04
N ARG A 56 7.18 -1.30 -8.05
CA ARG A 56 6.73 -0.37 -9.08
C ARG A 56 5.54 0.46 -8.59
N GLY A 57 5.62 1.77 -8.81
CA GLY A 57 4.47 2.68 -8.78
C GLY A 57 3.97 2.94 -10.21
N ALA A 58 2.65 2.99 -10.40
CA ALA A 58 2.04 3.35 -11.68
C ALA A 58 0.75 4.14 -11.45
N ARG A 59 0.46 5.09 -12.34
CA ARG A 59 -0.85 5.74 -12.42
C ARG A 59 -1.73 4.92 -13.36
N ALA A 60 -2.94 4.58 -12.93
CA ALA A 60 -3.91 3.99 -13.85
C ALA A 60 -4.23 5.03 -14.95
N ALA A 61 -4.09 4.63 -16.21
CA ALA A 61 -4.69 5.35 -17.31
C ALA A 61 -6.20 5.09 -17.25
N PHE A 62 -7.00 6.16 -17.24
CA PHE A 62 -8.46 6.09 -17.39
C PHE A 62 -8.80 6.18 -18.87
#